data_AF-A0AAV0XSQ1-F1
#
_entry.id   AF-A0AAV0XSQ1-F1
#
_cell.length_a   1.000
_cell.length_b   1.000
_cell.length_c   1.000
_cell.angle_alpha   90.00
_cell.angle_beta   90.00
_cell.angle_gamma   90.00
#
_symmetry.space_group_name_H-M   'P 1'
#
loop_
_entity.id
_entity.type
_entity.pdbx_description
1 polymer ?
#
loop_
_entity_poly.entity_id
_entity_poly.type
_entity_poly.pdbx_seq_one_letter_code
_entity_poly.pdbx_strand_id
1 'polypeptide(L)'
;MSTEKVWNQDEILKLIDLVQQSENIWNPAHNLYKNRIRRTDSINEIAKILGVSQQEVDKKWKTVQSQFRREQHKVKTKKSGAGTEDSCTSA
;
A
#
# COMPACT_ATOMS: atom_id res chain seq x y z
N MET A 1 23.42 1.74 6.56
CA MET A 1 22.66 2.63 7.47
C MET A 1 21.22 2.67 6.98
N SER A 2 20.33 1.83 7.51
CA SER A 2 18.91 1.86 7.14
C SER A 2 18.21 2.91 7.99
N THR A 3 18.00 4.11 7.44
CA THR A 3 17.19 5.14 8.08
C THR A 3 15.72 4.79 7.85
N GLU A 4 15.09 4.09 8.78
CA GLU A 4 13.63 3.90 8.76
C GLU A 4 12.96 5.22 9.08
N LYS A 5 12.14 5.74 8.16
CA LYS A 5 11.29 6.90 8.44
C LYS A 5 10.21 6.50 9.45
N VAL A 6 10.06 7.29 10.52
CA VAL A 6 8.89 7.24 11.42
C VAL A 6 7.72 7.93 10.72
N TRP A 7 6.58 7.24 10.65
CA TRP A 7 5.36 7.72 9.99
C TRP A 7 4.29 8.04 11.01
N ASN A 8 3.77 9.26 11.00
CA ASN A 8 2.64 9.67 11.84
C ASN A 8 1.31 9.28 11.20
N GLN A 9 0.24 9.27 12.00
CA GLN A 9 -1.09 8.90 11.52
C GLN A 9 -1.56 9.83 10.39
N ASP A 10 -1.37 11.15 10.51
CA ASP A 10 -1.73 12.11 9.47
C ASP A 10 -0.96 11.88 8.16
N GLU A 11 0.33 11.54 8.23
CA GLU A 11 1.13 11.24 7.04
C GLU A 11 0.66 9.95 6.36
N ILE A 12 0.26 8.95 7.14
CA ILE A 12 -0.30 7.70 6.62
C ILE A 12 -1.65 7.96 5.95
N LEU A 13 -2.53 8.74 6.59
CA LEU A 13 -3.83 9.11 6.02
C LEU A 13 -3.65 9.89 4.71
N LYS A 14 -2.72 10.84 4.69
CA LYS A 14 -2.39 11.61 3.48
C LYS A 14 -1.80 10.73 2.38
N LEU A 15 -0.95 9.76 2.73
CA LEU A 15 -0.44 8.77 1.79
C LEU A 15 -1.58 7.95 1.16
N ILE A 16 -2.53 7.48 1.98
CA ILE A 16 -3.67 6.70 1.50
C ILE A 16 -4.52 7.53 0.53
N ASP A 17 -4.83 8.77 0.89
CA ASP A 17 -5.63 9.68 0.06
C ASP A 17 -4.97 9.91 -1.31
N LEU A 18 -3.67 10.24 -1.33
CA LEU A 18 -2.93 10.48 -2.57
C LEU A 18 -2.83 9.23 -3.45
N VAL A 19 -2.61 8.06 -2.83
CA VAL A 19 -2.58 6.79 -3.58
C VAL A 19 -3.96 6.45 -4.12
N GLN A 20 -5.03 6.70 -3.36
CA GLN A 20 -6.40 6.46 -3.79
C GLN A 20 -6.74 7.28 -5.05
N GLN A 21 -6.32 8.55 -5.12
CA GLN A 21 -6.44 9.39 -6.31
C GLN A 21 -5.67 8.84 -7.52
N SER A 22 -4.59 8.08 -7.28
CA SER A 22 -3.74 7.48 -8.30
C SER A 22 -4.08 6.01 -8.53
N GLU A 23 -5.18 5.73 -9.25
CA GLU A 23 -5.66 4.37 -9.52
C GLU A 23 -4.62 3.47 -10.21
N ASN A 24 -3.69 4.05 -10.96
CA ASN A 24 -2.57 3.33 -11.58
C ASN A 24 -1.63 2.63 -10.57
N ILE A 25 -1.68 3.01 -9.29
CA ILE A 25 -0.85 2.40 -8.23
C ILE A 25 -1.52 1.15 -7.64
N TRP A 26 -2.83 1.21 -7.37
CA TRP A 26 -3.52 0.20 -6.58
C TRP A 26 -4.53 -0.64 -7.37
N ASN A 27 -5.06 -0.13 -8.49
CA ASN A 27 -6.14 -0.77 -9.24
C ASN A 27 -5.55 -1.70 -10.32
N PRO A 28 -5.62 -3.04 -10.15
CA PRO A 28 -5.13 -3.99 -11.15
C PRO A 28 -5.95 -3.99 -12.45
N ALA A 29 -7.18 -3.47 -12.42
CA ALA A 29 -8.03 -3.34 -13.61
C ALA A 29 -7.69 -2.09 -14.44
N HIS A 30 -6.90 -1.16 -13.89
CA HIS A 30 -6.51 0.05 -14.61
C HIS A 30 -5.46 -0.28 -15.68
N ASN A 31 -5.67 0.18 -16.92
CA ASN A 31 -4.77 -0.11 -18.05
C ASN A 31 -3.30 0.29 -17.78
N LEU A 32 -3.12 1.37 -17.02
CA LEU A 32 -1.79 1.88 -16.63
C LEU A 32 -1.13 1.13 -15.47
N TYR A 33 -1.80 0.18 -14.81
CA TYR A 33 -1.21 -0.59 -13.70
C TYR A 33 0.01 -1.40 -14.14
N LYS A 34 0.00 -1.92 -15.38
CA LYS A 34 1.15 -2.62 -15.97
C LYS A 34 2.31 -1.66 -16.30
N ASN A 35 2.06 -0.36 -16.37
CA ASN A 35 3.06 0.64 -16.71
C ASN A 35 3.88 1.03 -15.47
N ARG A 36 5.04 0.38 -15.31
CA ARG A 36 5.98 0.63 -14.21
C ARG A 36 6.45 2.08 -14.15
N ILE A 37 6.58 2.74 -15.30
CA ILE A 37 7.04 4.14 -15.39
C ILE A 37 6.00 5.04 -14.74
N ARG A 38 4.74 4.97 -15.17
CA ARG A 38 3.67 5.80 -14.61
C ARG A 38 3.42 5.53 -13.13
N ARG A 39 3.54 4.27 -12.70
CA ARG A 39 3.45 3.94 -11.27
C ARG A 39 4.59 4.60 -10.48
N THR A 40 5.81 4.53 -11.00
CA THR A 40 6.98 5.17 -10.37
C THR A 40 6.80 6.68 -10.30
N ASP A 41 6.31 7.29 -11.37
CA ASP A 41 6.05 8.72 -11.46
C ASP A 41 5.05 9.17 -10.38
N SER A 42 3.90 8.48 -10.27
CA SER A 42 2.90 8.80 -9.24
C SER A 42 3.44 8.60 -7.83
N ILE A 43 4.19 7.53 -7.55
CA ILE A 43 4.82 7.34 -6.23
C ILE A 43 5.84 8.45 -5.95
N ASN A 44 6.59 8.88 -6.96
CA ASN A 44 7.58 9.97 -6.82
C ASN A 44 6.88 11.30 -6.53
N GLU A 45 5.77 11.60 -7.19
CA GLU A 45 4.97 12.79 -6.92
C GLU A 45 4.43 12.79 -5.48
N ILE A 46 3.91 11.65 -5.01
CA ILE A 46 3.50 11.46 -3.62
C ILE A 46 4.68 11.66 -2.65
N ALA A 47 5.85 11.12 -3.00
CA ALA A 47 7.07 11.26 -2.21
C ALA A 47 7.49 12.74 -2.08
N LYS A 48 7.39 13.51 -3.17
CA LYS A 48 7.65 14.96 -3.17
C LYS A 48 6.66 15.71 -2.27
N ILE A 49 5.37 15.40 -2.36
CA ILE A 49 4.32 16.04 -1.55
C ILE A 49 4.54 15.78 -0.05
N LEU A 50 4.99 14.58 0.31
CA LEU A 50 5.24 14.17 1.68
C LEU A 50 6.67 14.50 2.17
N GLY A 51 7.54 15.02 1.29
CA GLY A 51 8.93 15.33 1.61
C GLY A 51 9.77 14.10 1.97
N VAL A 52 9.53 12.97 1.32
CA VAL A 52 10.19 11.68 1.59
C VAL A 52 10.82 11.09 0.34
N SER A 53 11.61 10.03 0.51
CA SER A 53 12.11 9.26 -0.62
C SER A 53 11.04 8.32 -1.18
N GLN A 54 11.07 8.10 -2.50
CA GLN A 54 10.20 7.15 -3.18
C GLN A 54 10.25 5.75 -2.56
N GLN A 55 11.44 5.32 -2.10
CA GLN A 55 11.62 4.00 -1.48
C GLN A 55 10.85 3.88 -0.17
N GLU A 56 10.87 4.92 0.67
CA GLU A 56 10.14 4.91 1.94
C GLU A 56 8.62 4.92 1.71
N VAL A 57 8.15 5.65 0.69
CA VAL A 57 6.73 5.61 0.27
C VAL A 57 6.33 4.22 -0.18
N ASP A 58 7.10 3.58 -1.07
CA ASP A 58 6.76 2.26 -1.59
C ASP A 58 6.75 1.18 -0.48
N LYS A 59 7.74 1.22 0.43
CA LYS A 59 7.74 0.36 1.63
C LYS A 59 6.51 0.59 2.48
N LYS A 60 6.21 1.84 2.83
CA LYS A 60 5.08 2.16 3.71
C LYS A 60 3.75 1.81 3.07
N TRP A 61 3.58 2.13 1.79
CA TRP A 61 2.40 1.79 1.00
C TRP A 61 2.17 0.28 0.95
N LYS A 62 3.20 -0.53 0.71
CA LYS A 62 3.08 -1.99 0.75
C LYS A 62 2.56 -2.50 2.09
N THR A 63 3.08 -1.95 3.19
CA THR A 63 2.62 -2.30 4.55
C THR A 63 1.16 -1.92 4.74
N VAL A 64 0.77 -0.68 4.42
CA VAL A 64 -0.61 -0.19 4.53
C VAL A 64 -1.56 -1.01 3.67
N GLN A 65 -1.19 -1.29 2.42
CA GLN A 65 -1.98 -2.09 1.49
C GLN A 65 -2.15 -3.53 1.99
N SER A 66 -1.10 -4.14 2.55
CA SER A 66 -1.17 -5.49 3.14
C SER A 66 -2.15 -5.53 4.32
N GLN A 67 -2.05 -4.55 5.23
CA GLN A 67 -2.98 -4.42 6.36
C GLN A 67 -4.42 -4.22 5.87
N PHE A 68 -4.62 -3.31 4.91
CA PHE A 68 -5.94 -3.07 4.33
C PHE A 68 -6.53 -4.31 3.64
N ARG A 69 -5.73 -5.08 2.89
CA ARG A 69 -6.19 -6.33 2.27
C ARG A 69 -6.60 -7.37 3.30
N ARG A 70 -5.86 -7.49 4.41
CA ARG A 70 -6.21 -8.40 5.52
C ARG A 70 -7.53 -8.00 6.15
N GLU A 71 -7.72 -6.72 6.44
CA GLU A 71 -8.97 -6.21 7.01
C GLU A 71 -10.14 -6.35 6.03
N GLN A 72 -9.94 -6.04 4.74
CA GLN A 72 -10.96 -6.29 3.72
C GLN A 72 -11.32 -7.78 3.59
N HIS A 73 -10.35 -8.68 3.68
CA HIS A 73 -10.61 -10.11 3.65
C HIS A 73 -11.44 -10.53 4.86
N LYS A 74 -11.10 -10.07 6.07
CA LYS A 74 -11.89 -10.32 7.30
C LYS A 74 -13.34 -9.84 7.16
N VAL A 75 -13.57 -8.67 6.55
CA VAL A 75 -14.93 -8.16 6.33
C VAL A 75 -15.69 -9.02 5.31
N LYS A 76 -15.02 -9.48 4.25
CA LYS A 76 -15.62 -10.37 3.24
C LYS A 76 -15.89 -11.78 3.78
N THR A 77 -14.98 -12.35 4.57
CA THR A 77 -15.14 -13.69 5.16
C THR A 77 -16.11 -13.71 6.34
N LYS A 78 -16.35 -12.58 7.03
CA LYS A 78 -17.43 -12.50 8.04
C LYS A 78 -18.85 -12.71 7.47
N LYS A 79 -19.01 -12.80 6.14
CA LYS A 79 -20.28 -13.13 5.48
C LYS A 79 -20.48 -14.62 5.15
N SER A 80 -19.48 -15.49 5.34
CA SER A 80 -19.66 -16.94 5.22
C SER A 80 -18.78 -17.66 6.24
N GLY A 81 -19.39 -18.44 7.12
CA GLY A 81 -18.68 -19.17 8.16
C GLY A 81 -17.65 -20.18 7.64
N ALA A 82 -16.82 -20.62 8.60
CA ALA A 82 -15.93 -21.80 8.60
C ALA A 82 -14.43 -21.63 8.21
N GLY A 83 -13.56 -22.18 9.10
CA GLY A 83 -12.21 -22.71 8.85
C GLY A 83 -11.04 -21.72 9.03
N THR A 84 -10.22 -21.84 10.09
CA THR A 84 -8.92 -22.57 10.17
C THR A 84 -7.83 -22.01 9.25
N GLU A 85 -6.53 -21.94 9.56
CA GLU A 85 -5.67 -22.02 10.73
C GLU A 85 -4.26 -21.62 10.20
N ASP A 86 -3.34 -21.44 11.12
CA ASP A 86 -1.91 -21.10 11.10
C ASP A 86 -1.05 -21.41 9.84
N SER A 87 -0.05 -20.55 9.56
CA SER A 87 1.38 -20.87 9.77
C SER A 87 2.34 -19.90 9.03
N CYS A 88 3.38 -19.50 9.76
CA CYS A 88 4.68 -19.11 9.22
C CYS A 88 5.33 -20.30 8.50
N THR A 89 5.97 -20.12 7.34
CA THR A 89 7.07 -20.97 6.88
C THR A 89 8.02 -20.23 5.92
N SER A 90 9.30 -20.31 6.26
CA SER A 90 10.49 -19.79 5.58
C SER A 90 10.80 -20.46 4.23
N ALA A 91 11.71 -19.84 3.48
CA ALA A 91 12.85 -20.53 2.89
C ALA A 91 14.13 -19.77 3.27
#